data_AF-A0AAW3D562-F1
#
_entry.id   AF-A0AAW3D562-F1
#
_cell.length_a   1.000
_cell.length_b   1.000
_cell.length_c   1.000
_cell.angle_alpha   90.00
_cell.angle_beta   90.00
_cell.angle_gamma   90.00
#
_symmetry.space_group_name_H-M   'P 1'
#
loop_
_entity.id
_entity.type
_entity.pdbx_description
1 polymer ?
#
loop_
_entity_poly.entity_id
_entity_poly.type
_entity_poly.pdbx_seq_one_letter_code
_entity_poly.pdbx_strand_id
1 'polypeptide(L)'
;MTLSVYFIKTYLEKPELVSYISTMWLAQICVLPIYVFIANKFSQATSYRIGVVIWLLSMLGLLLLNQNNATELTISISFILIGIGLSPCYMIPMAMLSFVTEVDVLLSKERRTGVYAGAMSSARKVSQGLIVLPLIGLILQMIGYNPHLAYQSASTLSSLRYVFIFVPIILILIGIYFSTRFKITPKNFEIIKDEISRLEKGGSKAEVNQEVKIVCEDLTGTKYENLYKKVK
;
A
#
# COMPACT_ATOMS: atom_id res chain seq x y z
N MET A 1 3.86 12.97 -0.67
CA MET A 1 3.47 14.32 -1.12
C MET A 1 4.41 15.38 -0.57
N THR A 2 4.56 15.53 0.74
CA THR A 2 5.37 16.59 1.35
C THR A 2 6.82 16.61 0.85
N LEU A 3 7.55 15.48 0.90
CA LEU A 3 8.92 15.40 0.37
C LEU A 3 9.01 15.67 -1.14
N SER A 4 7.97 15.31 -1.90
CA SER A 4 7.89 15.57 -3.34
C SER A 4 7.84 17.07 -3.66
N VAL A 5 7.18 17.85 -2.80
CA VAL A 5 7.16 19.32 -2.91
C VAL A 5 8.55 19.89 -2.66
N TYR A 6 9.27 19.41 -1.63
CA TYR A 6 10.66 19.81 -1.39
C TYR A 6 11.59 19.41 -2.54
N PHE A 7 11.40 18.22 -3.12
CA PHE A 7 12.18 17.79 -4.28
C PHE A 7 12.02 18.73 -5.48
N ILE A 8 10.80 19.13 -5.82
CA ILE A 8 10.57 20.05 -6.94
C ILE A 8 11.00 21.49 -6.61
N LYS A 9 10.57 22.01 -5.46
CA LYS A 9 10.80 23.40 -5.07
C LYS A 9 12.26 23.68 -4.74
N THR A 10 12.90 22.79 -3.97
CA THR A 10 14.24 23.03 -3.42
C THR A 10 15.32 22.38 -4.27
N TYR A 11 15.15 21.11 -4.66
CA TYR A 11 16.19 20.41 -5.42
C TYR A 11 16.18 20.79 -6.90
N LEU A 12 15.01 20.81 -7.55
CA LEU A 12 14.88 21.20 -8.95
C LEU A 12 14.81 22.72 -9.15
N GLU A 13 14.63 23.50 -8.08
CA GLU A 13 14.50 24.97 -8.10
C GLU A 13 13.36 25.47 -9.00
N LYS A 14 12.28 24.68 -9.15
CA LYS A 14 11.15 24.95 -10.06
C LYS A 14 9.81 24.93 -9.33
N PRO A 15 9.50 25.92 -8.46
CA PRO A 15 8.26 25.96 -7.70
C PRO A 15 6.99 25.94 -8.56
N GLU A 16 7.04 26.49 -9.78
CA GLU A 16 5.95 26.48 -10.75
C GLU A 16 5.54 25.07 -11.18
N LEU A 17 6.45 24.10 -11.09
CA LEU A 17 6.19 22.72 -11.48
C LEU A 17 5.53 21.87 -10.38
N VAL A 18 5.33 22.42 -9.18
CA VAL A 18 4.73 21.69 -8.05
C VAL A 18 3.30 21.23 -8.35
N SER A 19 2.53 22.00 -9.13
CA SER A 19 1.16 21.66 -9.53
C SER A 19 1.07 20.34 -10.30
N TYR A 20 2.12 19.98 -11.06
CA TYR A 20 2.18 18.75 -11.85
C TYR A 20 2.29 17.49 -10.99
N ILE A 21 2.55 17.59 -9.68
CA ILE A 21 2.41 16.44 -8.75
C ILE A 21 0.97 15.89 -8.79
N SER A 22 -0.03 16.73 -9.09
CA SER A 22 -1.45 16.33 -9.17
C SER A 22 -1.71 15.29 -10.26
N THR A 23 -0.86 15.23 -11.31
CA THR A 23 -0.93 14.20 -12.36
C THR A 23 -0.77 12.78 -11.80
N MET A 24 -0.05 12.64 -10.68
CA MET A 24 0.06 11.39 -9.93
C MET A 24 -1.31 10.86 -9.47
N TRP A 25 -2.17 11.74 -8.96
CA TRP A 25 -3.49 11.33 -8.46
C TRP A 25 -4.45 11.00 -9.60
N LEU A 26 -4.39 11.74 -10.69
CA LEU A 26 -5.15 11.43 -11.90
C LEU A 26 -4.76 10.04 -12.43
N ALA A 27 -3.45 9.76 -12.54
CA ALA A 27 -2.95 8.46 -12.95
C ALA A 27 -3.40 7.32 -11.99
N GLN A 28 -3.39 7.57 -10.67
CA GLN A 28 -3.86 6.60 -9.68
C GLN A 28 -5.33 6.22 -9.91
N ILE A 29 -6.19 7.21 -10.17
CA ILE A 29 -7.62 7.00 -10.43
C ILE A 29 -7.82 6.26 -11.74
N CYS A 30 -7.16 6.68 -12.82
CA CYS A 30 -7.32 6.09 -14.14
C CYS A 30 -6.88 4.62 -14.19
N VAL A 31 -5.82 4.24 -13.48
CA VAL A 31 -5.28 2.86 -13.50
C VAL A 31 -5.94 1.96 -12.45
N LEU A 32 -6.68 2.51 -11.48
CA LEU A 32 -7.35 1.73 -10.44
C LEU A 32 -8.18 0.54 -10.99
N PRO A 33 -9.02 0.69 -12.04
CA PRO A 33 -9.80 -0.43 -12.59
C PRO A 33 -8.93 -1.58 -13.11
N ILE A 34 -7.75 -1.27 -13.66
CA ILE A 34 -6.79 -2.26 -14.16
C ILE A 34 -6.25 -3.08 -12.97
N TYR A 35 -5.89 -2.43 -11.87
CA TYR A 35 -5.42 -3.14 -10.67
C TYR A 35 -6.52 -3.95 -9.98
N VAL A 36 -7.77 -3.48 -9.98
CA VAL A 36 -8.93 -4.26 -9.51
C VAL A 36 -9.08 -5.52 -10.35
N PHE A 37 -9.02 -5.40 -11.67
CA PHE A 37 -9.10 -6.55 -12.58
C PHE A 37 -8.00 -7.57 -12.31
N ILE A 38 -6.75 -7.12 -12.17
CA ILE A 38 -5.61 -8.00 -11.85
C ILE A 38 -5.79 -8.66 -10.47
N ALA A 39 -6.25 -7.90 -9.47
CA ALA A 39 -6.44 -8.39 -8.11
C ALA A 39 -7.51 -9.49 -8.03
N ASN A 40 -8.62 -9.32 -8.77
CA ASN A 40 -9.72 -10.29 -8.82
C ASN A 40 -9.36 -11.52 -9.66
N LYS A 41 -8.63 -11.34 -10.76
CA LYS A 41 -8.29 -12.45 -11.67
C LYS A 41 -7.13 -13.32 -11.19
N PHE A 42 -6.09 -12.71 -10.62
CA PHE A 42 -4.88 -13.44 -10.23
C PHE A 42 -4.73 -13.52 -8.72
N SER A 43 -4.43 -12.40 -8.07
CA SER A 43 -4.43 -12.27 -6.62
C SER A 43 -4.16 -10.83 -6.23
N GLN A 44 -4.56 -10.48 -5.01
CA GLN A 44 -4.24 -9.18 -4.42
C GLN A 44 -2.73 -8.98 -4.27
N ALA A 45 -1.98 -10.04 -3.93
CA ALA A 45 -0.52 -9.99 -3.82
C ALA A 45 0.16 -9.71 -5.17
N THR A 46 -0.31 -10.31 -6.28
CA THR A 46 0.25 -10.05 -7.61
C THR A 46 -0.01 -8.60 -8.05
N SER A 47 -1.23 -8.10 -7.84
CA SER A 47 -1.59 -6.70 -8.15
C SER A 47 -0.71 -5.72 -7.36
N TYR A 48 -0.49 -5.99 -6.07
CA TYR A 48 0.43 -5.22 -5.23
C TYR A 48 1.87 -5.25 -5.78
N ARG A 49 2.43 -6.44 -6.05
CA ARG A 49 3.81 -6.62 -6.56
C ARG A 49 4.08 -5.85 -7.85
N ILE A 50 3.15 -5.91 -8.80
CA ILE A 50 3.27 -5.18 -10.07
C ILE A 50 3.37 -3.67 -9.82
N GLY A 51 2.48 -3.12 -8.99
CA GLY A 51 2.50 -1.70 -8.68
C GLY A 51 3.76 -1.26 -7.96
N VAL A 52 4.21 -1.99 -6.93
CA VAL A 52 5.41 -1.60 -6.19
C VAL A 52 6.69 -1.72 -7.03
N VAL A 53 6.75 -2.65 -7.99
CA VAL A 53 7.87 -2.71 -8.95
C VAL A 53 7.87 -1.49 -9.87
N ILE A 54 6.71 -1.10 -10.41
CA ILE A 54 6.58 0.12 -11.21
C ILE A 54 6.98 1.35 -10.38
N TRP A 55 6.54 1.42 -9.12
CA TRP A 55 6.90 2.50 -8.22
C TRP A 55 8.41 2.55 -7.96
N LEU A 56 9.04 1.39 -7.72
CA LEU A 56 10.49 1.28 -7.51
C LEU A 56 11.27 1.76 -8.74
N LEU A 57 10.89 1.31 -9.93
CA LEU A 57 11.52 1.75 -11.19
C LEU A 57 11.33 3.26 -11.41
N SER A 58 10.17 3.79 -11.03
CA SER A 58 9.89 5.23 -11.14
C SER A 58 10.75 6.05 -10.18
N MET A 59 10.95 5.57 -8.94
CA MET A 59 11.85 6.19 -7.96
C MET A 59 13.30 6.20 -8.46
N LEU A 60 13.77 5.11 -9.07
CA LEU A 60 15.08 5.06 -9.70
C LEU A 60 15.17 5.99 -10.92
N GLY A 61 14.10 6.11 -11.71
CA GLY A 61 14.01 7.04 -12.83
C GLY A 61 14.19 8.50 -12.42
N LEU A 62 13.78 8.89 -11.21
CA LEU A 62 14.02 10.24 -10.67
C LEU A 62 15.52 10.55 -10.47
N LEU A 63 16.41 9.53 -10.42
CA LEU A 63 17.87 9.75 -10.42
C LEU A 63 18.38 10.26 -11.77
N LEU A 64 17.57 10.25 -12.83
CA LEU A 64 17.94 10.87 -14.10
C LEU A 64 17.53 12.34 -14.15
N LEU A 65 16.65 12.80 -13.25
CA LEU A 65 16.23 14.19 -13.17
C LEU A 65 17.23 15.06 -12.43
N ASN A 66 17.60 16.15 -13.08
CA ASN A 66 18.44 17.23 -12.58
C ASN A 66 17.80 18.58 -12.96
N GLN A 67 18.33 19.67 -12.41
CA GLN A 67 17.80 21.03 -12.65
C GLN A 67 17.71 21.39 -14.16
N ASN A 68 18.66 20.91 -14.96
CA ASN A 68 18.75 21.21 -16.39
C ASN A 68 17.70 20.50 -17.26
N ASN A 69 17.25 19.30 -16.87
CA ASN A 69 16.34 18.49 -17.70
C ASN A 69 14.91 18.40 -17.14
N ALA A 70 14.67 18.99 -15.96
CA ALA A 70 13.36 19.05 -15.34
C ALA A 70 12.41 19.99 -16.12
N THR A 71 11.70 19.44 -17.09
CA THR A 71 10.60 20.11 -17.80
C THR A 71 9.25 19.64 -17.27
N GLU A 72 8.19 20.40 -17.57
CA GLU A 72 6.80 20.03 -17.27
C GLU A 72 6.47 18.59 -17.69
N LEU A 73 6.90 18.21 -18.90
CA LEU A 73 6.68 16.88 -19.44
C LEU A 73 7.40 15.79 -18.63
N THR A 74 8.69 15.98 -18.35
CA THR A 74 9.49 14.99 -17.61
C THR A 74 9.00 14.78 -16.18
N ILE A 75 8.58 15.86 -15.50
CA ILE A 75 8.01 15.78 -14.15
C ILE A 75 6.64 15.08 -14.23
N SER A 76 5.79 15.46 -15.17
CA SER A 76 4.47 14.82 -15.36
C SER A 76 4.61 13.31 -15.58
N ILE A 77 5.47 12.89 -16.50
CA ILE A 77 5.72 11.46 -16.78
C ILE A 77 6.20 10.75 -15.52
N SER A 78 7.16 11.33 -14.79
CA SER A 78 7.71 10.72 -13.58
C SER A 78 6.64 10.54 -12.50
N PHE A 79 5.83 11.57 -12.25
CA PHE A 79 4.76 11.51 -11.25
C PHE A 79 3.57 10.65 -11.69
N ILE A 80 3.28 10.55 -12.99
CA ILE A 80 2.32 9.59 -13.55
C ILE A 80 2.79 8.17 -13.25
N LEU A 81 4.05 7.82 -13.55
CA LEU A 81 4.58 6.47 -13.30
C LEU A 81 4.59 6.13 -11.81
N ILE A 82 4.96 7.08 -10.94
CA ILE A 82 4.83 6.95 -9.48
C ILE A 82 3.37 6.73 -9.08
N GLY A 83 2.44 7.46 -9.69
CA GLY A 83 1.00 7.31 -9.46
C GLY A 83 0.50 5.93 -9.82
N ILE A 84 0.87 5.44 -11.00
CA ILE A 84 0.56 4.07 -11.47
C ILE A 84 1.06 3.04 -10.45
N GLY A 85 2.29 3.17 -9.96
CA GLY A 85 2.84 2.23 -8.99
C GLY A 85 2.22 2.31 -7.59
N LEU A 86 1.82 3.50 -7.15
CA LEU A 86 1.19 3.72 -5.83
C LEU A 86 -0.27 3.28 -5.76
N SER A 87 -0.98 3.19 -6.88
CA SER A 87 -2.42 2.87 -6.92
C SER A 87 -2.80 1.60 -6.12
N PRO A 88 -2.19 0.42 -6.36
CA PRO A 88 -2.56 -0.79 -5.62
C PRO A 88 -2.12 -0.75 -4.15
N CYS A 89 -1.14 0.09 -3.77
CA CYS A 89 -0.73 0.23 -2.37
C CYS A 89 -1.85 0.82 -1.50
N TYR A 90 -2.76 1.61 -2.08
CA TYR A 90 -3.92 2.15 -1.37
C TYR A 90 -5.13 1.21 -1.44
N MET A 91 -5.34 0.57 -2.58
CA MET A 91 -6.49 -0.29 -2.82
C MET A 91 -6.39 -1.63 -2.08
N ILE A 92 -5.24 -2.31 -2.18
CA ILE A 92 -5.09 -3.69 -1.70
C ILE A 92 -5.33 -3.82 -0.19
N PRO A 93 -4.80 -2.95 0.69
CA PRO A 93 -5.10 -3.06 2.12
C PRO A 93 -6.61 -2.97 2.41
N MET A 94 -7.34 -2.10 1.69
CA MET A 94 -8.79 -2.00 1.82
C MET A 94 -9.51 -3.24 1.27
N ALA A 95 -9.01 -3.83 0.19
CA ALA A 95 -9.56 -5.07 -0.37
C ALA A 95 -9.28 -6.30 0.52
N MET A 96 -8.18 -6.31 1.27
CA MET A 96 -7.85 -7.37 2.24
C MET A 96 -8.66 -7.29 3.52
N LEU A 97 -9.20 -6.11 3.84
CA LEU A 97 -10.08 -5.94 5.00
C LEU A 97 -11.23 -6.94 4.98
N SER A 98 -11.91 -7.08 3.84
CA SER A 98 -13.02 -8.02 3.69
C SER A 98 -12.60 -9.45 3.96
N PHE A 99 -11.42 -9.85 3.48
CA PHE A 99 -10.87 -11.18 3.74
C PHE A 99 -10.63 -11.42 5.23
N VAL A 100 -9.95 -10.49 5.90
CA VAL A 100 -9.67 -10.59 7.34
C VAL A 100 -10.97 -10.66 8.13
N THR A 101 -11.99 -9.90 7.72
CA THR A 101 -13.28 -9.93 8.41
C THR A 101 -14.06 -11.23 8.19
N GLU A 102 -13.94 -11.88 7.02
CA GLU A 102 -14.54 -13.22 6.85
C GLU A 102 -13.80 -14.28 7.68
N VAL A 103 -12.48 -14.20 7.78
CA VAL A 103 -11.70 -15.06 8.69
C VAL A 103 -12.11 -14.85 10.15
N ASP A 104 -12.32 -13.60 10.56
CA ASP A 104 -12.81 -13.25 11.90
C ASP A 104 -14.22 -13.79 12.17
N VAL A 105 -15.13 -13.72 11.19
CA VAL A 105 -16.47 -14.33 11.29
C VAL A 105 -16.36 -15.83 11.45
N LEU A 106 -15.49 -16.48 10.68
CA LEU A 106 -15.25 -17.92 10.79
C LEU A 106 -14.72 -18.30 12.17
N LEU A 107 -13.99 -17.42 12.86
CA LEU A 107 -13.49 -17.68 14.21
C LEU A 107 -14.52 -17.35 15.30
N SER A 108 -15.13 -16.17 15.23
CA SER A 108 -15.90 -15.56 16.32
C SER A 108 -17.41 -15.69 16.17
N LYS A 109 -17.90 -16.03 14.97
CA LYS A 109 -19.32 -15.99 14.58
C LYS A 109 -19.94 -14.59 14.59
N GLU A 110 -19.15 -13.52 14.65
CA GLU A 110 -19.64 -12.14 14.67
C GLU A 110 -19.12 -11.33 13.47
N ARG A 111 -20.01 -10.54 12.85
CA ARG A 111 -19.65 -9.63 11.76
C ARG A 111 -19.25 -8.26 12.31
N ARG A 112 -17.95 -8.04 12.46
CA ARG A 112 -17.36 -6.80 13.02
C ARG A 112 -16.64 -5.93 11.98
N THR A 113 -17.08 -5.96 10.72
CA THR A 113 -16.41 -5.29 9.59
C THR A 113 -16.16 -3.80 9.84
N GLY A 114 -17.12 -3.08 10.44
CA GLY A 114 -16.99 -1.66 10.77
C GLY A 114 -15.89 -1.36 11.79
N VAL A 115 -15.69 -2.25 12.78
CA VAL A 115 -14.64 -2.10 13.81
C VAL A 115 -13.27 -2.24 13.16
N TYR A 116 -13.09 -3.25 12.31
CA TYR A 116 -11.83 -3.44 11.58
C TYR A 116 -11.55 -2.26 10.61
N ALA A 117 -12.56 -1.79 9.88
CA ALA A 117 -12.42 -0.63 8.98
C ALA A 117 -12.02 0.64 9.74
N GLY A 118 -12.68 0.89 10.87
CA GLY A 118 -12.41 2.03 11.75
C GLY A 118 -11.00 1.96 12.35
N ALA A 119 -10.60 0.78 12.87
CA ALA A 119 -9.27 0.56 13.42
C ALA A 119 -8.17 0.75 12.36
N MET A 120 -8.35 0.19 11.17
CA MET A 120 -7.39 0.29 10.07
C MET A 120 -7.21 1.73 9.59
N SER A 121 -8.31 2.46 9.38
CA SER A 121 -8.25 3.87 8.95
C SER A 121 -7.66 4.78 10.04
N SER A 122 -7.98 4.52 11.30
CA SER A 122 -7.41 5.25 12.44
C SER A 122 -5.92 4.98 12.59
N ALA A 123 -5.49 3.71 12.54
CA ALA A 123 -4.09 3.33 12.59
C ALA A 123 -3.30 3.99 11.45
N ARG A 124 -3.87 4.08 10.25
CA ARG A 124 -3.26 4.80 9.13
C ARG A 124 -3.09 6.29 9.42
N LYS A 125 -4.12 6.96 9.93
CA LYS A 125 -4.05 8.39 10.28
C LYS A 125 -3.03 8.65 11.39
N VAL A 126 -3.01 7.81 12.43
CA VAL A 126 -2.05 7.88 13.53
C VAL A 126 -0.62 7.67 13.00
N SER A 127 -0.40 6.66 12.17
CA SER A 127 0.91 6.42 11.56
C SER A 127 1.36 7.60 10.71
N GLN A 128 0.48 8.16 9.89
CA GLN A 128 0.80 9.32 9.06
C GLN A 128 1.10 10.57 9.91
N GLY A 129 0.27 10.86 10.90
CA GLY A 129 0.37 12.06 11.72
C GLY A 129 1.48 12.03 12.76
N LEU A 130 1.60 10.94 13.53
CA LEU A 130 2.54 10.83 14.64
C LEU A 130 3.91 10.30 14.24
N ILE A 131 4.01 9.51 13.16
CA ILE A 131 5.27 8.87 12.78
C ILE A 131 5.83 9.53 11.53
N VAL A 132 5.08 9.52 10.41
CA VAL A 132 5.60 9.93 9.11
C VAL A 132 5.91 11.43 9.05
N LEU A 133 4.99 12.30 9.48
CA LEU A 133 5.19 13.76 9.40
C LEU A 133 6.35 14.25 10.29
N PRO A 134 6.46 13.86 11.58
CA PRO A 134 7.59 14.27 12.42
C PRO A 134 8.92 13.71 11.92
N LEU A 135 8.93 12.46 11.44
CA LEU A 135 10.13 11.84 10.90
C LEU A 135 10.67 12.61 9.69
N ILE A 136 9.80 13.10 8.80
CA ILE A 136 10.22 13.97 7.70
C ILE A 136 10.90 15.24 8.24
N GLY A 137 10.33 15.88 9.27
CA GLY A 137 10.91 17.07 9.90
C GLY A 137 12.29 16.80 10.49
N LEU A 138 12.45 15.70 11.23
CA LEU A 138 13.74 15.29 11.80
C LEU A 138 14.78 15.00 10.72
N ILE A 139 14.38 14.30 9.64
CA ILE A 139 15.26 14.03 8.51
C ILE A 139 15.73 15.33 7.85
N LEU A 140 14.83 16.29 7.65
CA LEU A 140 15.17 17.61 7.10
C LEU A 140 16.17 18.36 7.99
N GLN A 141 15.99 18.31 9.31
CA GLN A 141 16.94 18.89 10.26
C GLN A 141 18.32 18.20 10.20
N MET A 142 18.34 16.87 10.16
CA MET A 142 19.58 16.09 10.08
C MET A 142 20.40 16.37 8.82
N ILE A 143 19.74 16.61 7.68
CA ILE A 143 20.44 16.97 6.43
C ILE A 143 20.80 18.47 6.34
N GLY A 144 20.49 19.25 7.39
CA GLY A 144 20.77 20.67 7.46
C GLY A 144 19.87 21.54 6.58
N TYR A 145 18.66 21.08 6.25
CA TYR A 145 17.70 21.87 5.47
C TYR A 145 17.22 23.08 6.28
N ASN A 146 17.41 24.29 5.74
CA ASN A 146 16.96 25.54 6.36
C ASN A 146 16.04 26.34 5.43
N PRO A 147 14.72 26.39 5.67
CA PRO A 147 13.77 27.05 4.77
C PRO A 147 13.95 28.57 4.65
N HIS A 148 14.75 29.21 5.52
CA HIS A 148 15.00 30.66 5.49
C HIS A 148 16.16 31.06 4.59
N LEU A 149 16.95 30.11 4.10
CA LEU A 149 18.03 30.40 3.16
C LEU A 149 17.48 30.54 1.74
N ALA A 150 17.96 31.55 1.01
CA ALA A 150 17.64 31.73 -0.40
C ALA A 150 18.11 30.54 -1.26
N TYR A 151 19.27 29.96 -0.91
CA TYR A 151 19.86 28.79 -1.55
C TYR A 151 20.35 27.79 -0.50
N GLN A 152 20.12 26.51 -0.74
CA GLN A 152 20.66 25.44 0.11
C GLN A 152 22.08 25.06 -0.31
N SER A 153 22.86 24.50 0.61
CA SER A 153 24.16 23.93 0.26
C SER A 153 24.01 22.77 -0.73
N ALA A 154 25.00 22.57 -1.60
CA ALA A 154 25.01 21.44 -2.55
C ALA A 154 24.91 20.07 -1.82
N SER A 155 25.50 19.96 -0.63
CA SER A 155 25.40 18.77 0.22
C SER A 155 23.96 18.50 0.69
N THR A 156 23.26 19.55 1.15
CA THR A 156 21.86 19.46 1.58
C THR A 156 20.94 19.09 0.42
N LEU A 157 21.17 19.64 -0.78
CA LEU A 157 20.39 19.32 -1.99
C LEU A 157 20.55 17.85 -2.40
N SER A 158 21.79 17.34 -2.46
CA SER A 158 22.07 15.93 -2.73
C SER A 158 21.46 15.01 -1.67
N SER A 159 21.59 15.37 -0.39
CA SER A 159 21.01 14.60 0.71
C SER A 159 19.48 14.54 0.61
N LEU A 160 18.82 15.66 0.31
CA LEU A 160 17.37 15.72 0.10
C LEU A 160 16.94 14.79 -1.04
N ARG A 161 17.65 14.81 -2.17
CA ARG A 161 17.42 13.92 -3.31
C ARG A 161 17.53 12.44 -2.90
N TYR A 162 18.61 12.07 -2.22
CA TYR A 162 18.84 10.68 -1.84
C TYR A 162 17.83 10.18 -0.82
N VAL A 163 17.51 10.98 0.20
CA VAL A 163 16.44 10.65 1.15
C VAL A 163 15.12 10.43 0.42
N PHE A 164 14.75 11.34 -0.48
CA PHE A 164 13.48 11.26 -1.21
C PHE A 164 13.35 9.99 -2.05
N ILE A 165 14.46 9.49 -2.60
CA ILE A 165 14.48 8.33 -3.50
C ILE A 165 14.71 7.03 -2.72
N PHE A 166 15.75 6.95 -1.89
CA PHE A 166 16.18 5.71 -1.25
C PHE A 166 15.31 5.29 -0.08
N VAL A 167 14.76 6.23 0.71
CA VAL A 167 13.89 5.86 1.83
C VAL A 167 12.64 5.10 1.35
N PRO A 168 11.89 5.59 0.33
CA PRO A 168 10.81 4.81 -0.26
C PRO A 168 11.27 3.48 -0.87
N ILE A 169 12.43 3.42 -1.54
CA ILE A 169 12.94 2.17 -2.14
C ILE A 169 13.15 1.10 -1.06
N ILE A 170 13.77 1.44 0.07
CA ILE A 170 13.98 0.50 1.18
C ILE A 170 12.62 -0.03 1.69
N LEU A 171 11.64 0.85 1.88
CA LEU A 171 10.29 0.46 2.31
C LEU A 171 9.58 -0.42 1.28
N ILE A 172 9.76 -0.14 -0.01
CA ILE A 172 9.22 -0.96 -1.10
C ILE A 172 9.83 -2.37 -1.07
N LEU A 173 11.14 -2.48 -0.89
CA LEU A 173 11.82 -3.79 -0.82
C LEU A 173 11.30 -4.63 0.35
N ILE A 174 11.10 -4.00 1.51
CA ILE A 174 10.47 -4.64 2.68
C ILE A 174 9.05 -5.08 2.33
N GLY A 175 8.26 -4.22 1.67
CA GLY A 175 6.90 -4.55 1.22
C GLY A 175 6.84 -5.73 0.24
N ILE A 176 7.77 -5.78 -0.72
CA ILE A 176 7.91 -6.91 -1.67
C ILE A 176 8.21 -8.19 -0.91
N TYR A 177 9.17 -8.16 0.03
CA TYR A 177 9.52 -9.32 0.86
C TYR A 177 8.29 -9.88 1.59
N PHE A 178 7.53 -9.04 2.31
CA PHE A 178 6.32 -9.50 3.01
C PHE A 178 5.21 -9.96 2.05
N SER A 179 5.09 -9.33 0.88
CA SER A 179 4.10 -9.72 -0.13
C SER A 179 4.34 -11.14 -0.68
N THR A 180 5.58 -11.64 -0.69
CA THR A 180 5.84 -13.04 -1.11
C THR A 180 5.25 -14.09 -0.17
N ARG A 181 5.00 -13.72 1.10
CA ARG A 181 4.42 -14.63 2.10
C ARG A 181 2.89 -14.60 2.15
N PHE A 182 2.26 -13.77 1.34
CA PHE A 182 0.81 -13.68 1.28
C PHE A 182 0.21 -14.87 0.52
N LYS A 183 -0.53 -15.71 1.24
CA LYS A 183 -1.23 -16.90 0.70
C LYS A 183 -2.66 -16.62 0.21
N ILE A 184 -3.07 -15.35 0.15
CA ILE A 184 -4.47 -15.01 -0.14
C ILE A 184 -4.70 -15.00 -1.64
N THR A 185 -5.51 -15.95 -2.10
CA THR A 185 -5.97 -16.08 -3.49
C THR A 185 -7.48 -15.86 -3.58
N PRO A 186 -8.01 -15.45 -4.75
CA PRO A 186 -9.45 -15.36 -4.98
C PRO A 186 -10.17 -16.69 -4.68
N LYS A 187 -9.58 -17.82 -5.07
CA LYS A 187 -10.10 -19.18 -4.79
C LYS A 187 -10.27 -19.43 -3.29
N ASN A 188 -9.25 -19.13 -2.49
CA ASN A 188 -9.30 -19.33 -1.03
C ASN A 188 -10.38 -18.45 -0.38
N PHE A 189 -10.60 -17.25 -0.92
CA PHE A 189 -11.63 -16.35 -0.42
C PHE A 189 -13.05 -16.84 -0.75
N GLU A 190 -13.27 -17.39 -1.93
CA GLU A 190 -14.55 -18.02 -2.30
C GLU A 190 -14.86 -19.23 -1.41
N ILE A 191 -13.87 -20.10 -1.18
CA ILE A 191 -14.01 -21.25 -0.27
C ILE A 191 -14.47 -20.82 1.13
N ILE A 192 -13.86 -19.78 1.71
CA ILE A 192 -14.26 -19.28 3.03
C ILE A 192 -15.70 -18.76 3.01
N LYS A 193 -16.08 -17.99 1.98
CA LYS A 193 -17.42 -17.42 1.88
C LYS A 193 -18.50 -18.48 1.77
N ASP A 194 -18.28 -19.48 0.92
CA ASP A 194 -19.21 -20.59 0.74
C ASP A 194 -19.36 -21.39 2.03
N GLU A 195 -18.26 -21.61 2.74
CA GLU A 195 -18.26 -22.32 4.00
C GLU A 195 -19.00 -21.56 5.11
N ILE A 196 -18.77 -20.24 5.24
CA ILE A 196 -19.52 -19.39 6.16
C ILE A 196 -21.02 -19.43 5.83
N SER A 197 -21.39 -19.32 4.55
CA SER A 197 -22.80 -19.40 4.13
C SER A 197 -23.44 -20.74 4.47
N ARG A 198 -22.70 -21.85 4.32
CA ARG A 198 -23.14 -23.20 4.69
C ARG A 198 -23.38 -23.32 6.20
N LEU A 199 -22.47 -22.79 7.01
CA LEU A 199 -22.56 -22.80 8.47
C LEU A 199 -23.67 -21.86 9.00
N GLU A 200 -23.92 -20.72 8.34
CA GLU A 200 -25.05 -19.83 8.63
C GLU A 200 -26.40 -20.51 8.35
N LYS A 201 -26.48 -21.36 7.31
CA LYS A 201 -27.68 -22.16 6.98
C LYS A 201 -27.88 -23.41 7.87
N GLY A 202 -27.01 -23.63 8.85
CA GLY A 202 -27.10 -24.76 9.78
C GLY A 202 -26.45 -26.06 9.28
N GLY A 203 -25.59 -25.99 8.26
CA GLY A 203 -24.85 -27.15 7.75
C GLY A 203 -23.95 -27.80 8.81
N SER A 204 -23.89 -29.13 8.80
CA SER A 204 -23.08 -29.89 9.76
C SER A 204 -21.59 -29.79 9.43
N LYS A 205 -20.75 -29.53 10.44
CA LYS A 205 -19.28 -29.54 10.28
C LYS A 205 -18.72 -30.90 9.89
N ALA A 206 -19.46 -31.99 10.10
CA ALA A 206 -19.04 -33.34 9.74
C ALA A 206 -19.07 -33.59 8.22
N GLU A 207 -19.85 -32.81 7.48
CA GLU A 207 -20.05 -32.94 6.03
C GLU A 207 -19.10 -32.05 5.22
N VAL A 208 -18.16 -31.37 5.88
CA VAL A 208 -17.23 -30.47 5.20
C VAL A 208 -16.26 -31.24 4.31
N ASN A 209 -16.02 -30.73 3.11
CA ASN A 209 -15.01 -31.30 2.23
C ASN A 209 -13.59 -31.11 2.83
N GLN A 210 -12.71 -32.08 2.63
CA GLN A 210 -11.35 -32.07 3.18
C GLN A 210 -10.51 -30.89 2.65
N GLU A 211 -10.72 -30.46 1.39
CA GLU A 211 -10.08 -29.26 0.82
C GLU A 211 -10.46 -28.00 1.60
N VAL A 212 -11.76 -27.82 1.90
CA VAL A 212 -12.27 -26.67 2.66
C VAL A 212 -11.70 -26.68 4.08
N LYS A 213 -11.64 -27.86 4.73
CA LYS A 213 -11.03 -28.02 6.05
C LYS A 213 -9.59 -27.52 6.08
N ILE A 214 -8.76 -27.96 5.13
CA ILE A 214 -7.34 -27.57 5.02
C ILE A 214 -7.20 -26.07 4.80
N VAL A 215 -8.00 -25.49 3.91
CA VAL A 215 -7.96 -24.05 3.61
C VAL A 215 -8.35 -23.23 4.84
N CYS A 216 -9.42 -23.61 5.54
CA CYS A 216 -9.82 -22.94 6.77
C CYS A 216 -8.74 -23.03 7.85
N GLU A 217 -8.10 -24.18 8.03
CA GLU A 217 -7.02 -24.38 9.01
C GLU A 217 -5.75 -23.58 8.66
N ASP A 218 -5.33 -23.55 7.39
CA ASP A 218 -4.15 -22.78 6.95
C ASP A 218 -4.34 -21.26 7.11
N LEU A 219 -5.58 -20.77 6.94
CA LEU A 219 -5.89 -19.34 6.98
C LEU A 219 -6.20 -18.83 8.40
N THR A 220 -6.77 -19.68 9.26
CA THR A 220 -7.10 -19.31 10.65
C THR A 220 -6.02 -19.71 11.65
N GLY A 221 -5.12 -20.64 11.29
CA GLY A 221 -4.18 -21.26 12.23
C GLY A 221 -4.84 -22.13 13.31
N THR A 222 -6.15 -22.37 13.21
CA THR A 222 -6.95 -23.07 14.21
C THR A 222 -7.59 -24.31 13.59
N LYS A 223 -7.59 -25.43 14.31
CA LYS A 223 -8.26 -26.66 13.85
C LYS A 223 -9.74 -26.38 13.54
N TYR A 224 -10.22 -26.91 12.42
CA TYR A 224 -11.55 -26.61 11.90
C TYR A 224 -12.68 -26.93 12.89
N GLU A 225 -12.50 -27.95 13.71
CA GLU A 225 -13.44 -28.35 14.78
C GLU A 225 -13.70 -27.24 15.82
N ASN A 226 -12.74 -26.34 15.98
CA ASN A 226 -12.80 -25.21 16.91
C ASN A 226 -13.25 -23.91 16.25
N LEU A 227 -13.39 -23.87 14.93
CA LEU A 227 -13.91 -22.71 14.21
C LEU A 227 -15.41 -22.54 14.47
N TYR A 228 -15.95 -21.37 14.17
CA TYR A 228 -17.37 -21.02 14.19
C TYR A 228 -18.04 -21.33 15.54
N LYS A 229 -17.36 -20.96 16.63
CA LYS A 229 -17.86 -21.02 18.00
C LYS A 229 -17.95 -19.59 18.52
N LYS A 230 -18.96 -19.29 19.32
CA LYS A 230 -19.05 -17.97 19.95
C LYS A 230 -17.90 -17.87 20.95
N VAL A 231 -16.97 -16.95 20.71
CA VAL A 231 -15.87 -16.68 21.64
C VAL A 231 -16.50 -16.12 22.91
N LYS A 232 -16.25 -16.79 24.05
CA LYS A 232 -16.72 -16.35 25.38
C LYS A 232 -15.96 -15.12 25.83
#